data_AF-A0A527VX09-F1
#
_entry.id   AF-A0A527VX09-F1
#
_cell.length_a   1.000
_cell.length_b   1.000
_cell.length_c   1.000
_cell.angle_alpha   90.00
_cell.angle_beta   90.00
_cell.angle_gamma   90.00
#
_symmetry.space_group_name_H-M   'P 1'
#
loop_
_entity.id
_entity.type
_entity.pdbx_description
1 polymer ?
#
loop_
_entity_poly.entity_id
_entity_poly.type
_entity_poly.pdbx_seq_one_letter_code
_entity_poly.pdbx_strand_id
1 'polypeptide(L)'
;RLGHGGEAHVDWSGSPRIVLDLELRPRGVTVYFQLTLTERGPSVVVNYVSFEKPGETPEHNTALLEYAVEEARIRRTEPLAFPY
;
A
#
# COMPACT_ATOMS: atom_id res chain seq x y z
N ARG A 1 -0.96 -7.87 16.52
CA ARG A 1 0.04 -6.89 16.01
C ARG A 1 0.99 -7.68 15.12
N LEU A 2 0.77 -7.65 13.80
CA LEU A 2 1.62 -8.36 12.85
C LEU A 2 2.83 -7.46 12.56
N GLY A 3 4.03 -8.02 12.67
CA GLY A 3 5.29 -7.27 12.59
C GLY A 3 5.46 -6.60 11.24
N HIS A 4 6.00 -5.39 11.25
CA HIS A 4 6.53 -4.72 10.07
C HIS A 4 7.77 -5.49 9.61
N GLY A 5 7.55 -6.57 8.86
CA GLY A 5 8.59 -7.41 8.30
C GLY A 5 9.10 -6.81 6.98
N GLY A 6 10.42 -6.78 6.82
CA GLY A 6 11.06 -6.51 5.55
C GLY A 6 12.04 -7.64 5.26
N GLU A 7 11.93 -8.26 4.09
CA GLU A 7 12.83 -9.31 3.65
C GLU A 7 13.67 -8.82 2.47
N ALA A 8 14.98 -9.03 2.53
CA ALA A 8 15.88 -8.80 1.42
C ALA A 8 16.40 -10.15 0.91
N HIS A 9 16.06 -10.47 -0.33
CA HIS A 9 16.49 -11.65 -1.06
C HIS A 9 17.64 -11.22 -1.97
N VAL A 10 18.87 -11.49 -1.54
CA VAL A 10 20.09 -11.18 -2.28
C VAL A 10 20.93 -12.44 -2.36
N ASP A 11 21.08 -12.96 -3.57
CA ASP A 11 21.88 -14.14 -3.85
C ASP A 11 22.81 -13.92 -5.06
N TRP A 12 23.77 -14.83 -5.26
CA TRP A 12 24.82 -14.67 -6.28
C TRP A 12 24.37 -15.03 -7.71
N SER A 13 23.21 -15.66 -7.85
CA SER A 13 22.74 -16.29 -9.10
C SER A 13 21.33 -15.83 -9.55
N GLY A 14 20.65 -15.06 -8.72
CA GLY A 14 19.25 -14.71 -8.84
C GLY A 14 19.04 -13.21 -8.69
N SER A 15 17.93 -12.75 -9.26
CA SER A 15 17.62 -11.31 -9.29
C SER A 15 17.27 -10.82 -7.88
N PRO A 16 17.86 -9.71 -7.42
CA PRO A 16 17.59 -9.19 -6.09
C PRO A 16 16.12 -8.82 -5.94
N ARG A 17 15.56 -9.11 -4.76
CA ARG A 17 14.18 -8.80 -4.41
C ARG A 17 14.09 -8.27 -3.00
N ILE A 18 13.28 -7.24 -2.79
CA ILE A 18 12.90 -6.76 -1.46
C ILE A 18 11.41 -6.97 -1.29
N VAL A 19 10.98 -7.55 -0.17
CA VAL A 19 9.56 -7.71 0.19
C VAL A 19 9.30 -6.92 1.46
N LEU A 20 8.28 -6.06 1.44
CA LEU A 20 7.93 -5.20 2.58
C LEU A 20 6.48 -5.43 2.98
N ASP A 21 6.24 -5.72 4.25
CA ASP A 21 4.91 -5.75 4.84
C ASP A 21 4.49 -4.34 5.26
N LEU A 22 3.49 -3.81 4.57
CA LEU A 22 3.03 -2.44 4.73
C LEU A 22 1.57 -2.39 5.17
N GLU A 23 1.24 -1.30 5.85
CA GLU A 23 -0.11 -1.01 6.30
C GLU A 23 -0.49 0.40 5.85
N LEU A 24 -1.61 0.52 5.13
CA LEU A 24 -2.23 1.79 4.79
C LEU A 24 -3.45 2.01 5.68
N ARG A 25 -3.54 3.18 6.31
CA ARG A 25 -4.66 3.58 7.17
C ARG A 25 -5.34 4.85 6.66
N PRO A 26 -6.01 4.81 5.49
CA PRO A 26 -6.90 5.90 5.09
C PRO A 26 -8.09 5.96 6.05
N ARG A 27 -8.83 7.07 6.07
CA ARG A 27 -9.90 7.28 7.05
C ARG A 27 -10.95 6.17 6.98
N GLY A 28 -11.15 5.43 8.07
CA GLY A 28 -12.20 4.40 8.19
C GLY A 28 -11.85 3.02 7.59
N VAL A 29 -10.69 2.86 6.97
CA VAL A 29 -10.25 1.60 6.35
C VAL A 29 -8.79 1.32 6.73
N THR A 30 -8.45 0.06 6.92
CA THR A 30 -7.06 -0.38 7.10
C THR A 30 -6.76 -1.49 6.11
N VAL A 31 -5.68 -1.34 5.36
CA VAL A 31 -5.24 -2.28 4.32
C VAL A 31 -3.86 -2.78 4.67
N TYR A 32 -3.71 -4.09 4.81
CA TYR A 32 -2.42 -4.76 4.96
C TYR A 32 -2.03 -5.38 3.63
N PHE A 33 -0.84 -5.05 3.14
CA PHE A 33 -0.36 -5.47 1.84
C PHE A 33 1.15 -5.69 1.83
N GLN A 34 1.62 -6.53 0.92
CA GLN A 34 3.05 -6.68 0.65
C GLN A 34 3.43 -5.89 -0.59
N LEU A 35 4.52 -5.14 -0.50
CA LEU A 35 5.20 -4.54 -1.64
C LEU A 35 6.43 -5.36 -1.96
N THR A 36 6.47 -5.94 -3.16
CA THR A 36 7.65 -6.63 -3.67
C THR A 36 8.35 -5.76 -4.70
N LEU A 37 9.61 -5.43 -4.47
CA LEU A 37 10.47 -4.69 -5.39
C LEU A 37 11.44 -5.67 -6.06
N THR A 38 11.45 -5.68 -7.39
CA THR A 38 12.36 -6.51 -8.20
C THR A 38 12.95 -5.69 -9.34
N GLU A 39 13.92 -6.26 -10.05
CA GLU A 39 14.46 -5.68 -11.29
C GLU A 39 13.39 -5.41 -12.37
N ARG A 40 12.30 -6.20 -12.37
CA ARG A 40 11.20 -6.06 -13.34
C ARG A 40 10.18 -5.00 -12.94
N GLY A 41 10.36 -4.39 -11.77
CA GLY A 41 9.47 -3.40 -11.19
C GLY A 41 8.79 -3.86 -9.91
N PRO A 42 7.94 -2.98 -9.34
CA PRO A 42 7.20 -3.25 -8.12
C PRO A 42 5.94 -4.10 -8.37
N SER A 43 5.55 -4.91 -7.40
CA SER A 43 4.23 -5.54 -7.34
C SER A 43 3.62 -5.40 -5.95
N VAL A 44 2.29 -5.35 -5.89
CA VAL A 44 1.52 -5.19 -4.64
C VAL A 44 0.58 -6.38 -4.49
N VAL A 45 0.54 -6.97 -3.30
CA VAL A 45 -0.40 -8.03 -2.93
C VAL A 45 -1.17 -7.59 -1.70
N VAL A 46 -2.49 -7.48 -1.81
CA VAL A 46 -3.36 -7.16 -0.67
C VAL A 46 -3.63 -8.45 0.10
N ASN A 47 -3.28 -8.46 1.39
CA ASN A 47 -3.45 -9.63 2.25
C ASN A 47 -4.76 -9.58 3.03
N TYR A 48 -5.09 -8.39 3.56
CA TYR A 48 -6.25 -8.21 4.42
C TYR A 48 -6.73 -6.78 4.40
N VAL A 49 -8.05 -6.59 4.43
CA VAL A 49 -8.71 -5.29 4.54
C VAL A 49 -9.69 -5.33 5.69
N SER A 50 -9.66 -4.31 6.54
CA SER A 50 -10.63 -4.12 7.62
C SER A 50 -11.26 -2.73 7.53
N PHE A 51 -12.56 -2.66 7.81
CA PHE A 51 -13.34 -1.44 7.82
C PHE A 51 -13.78 -1.11 9.25
N GLU A 52 -13.67 0.15 9.67
CA GLU A 52 -14.19 0.58 10.98
C GLU A 52 -15.72 0.45 11.04
N LYS A 53 -16.39 0.74 9.92
CA LYS A 53 -17.83 0.59 9.73
C LYS A 53 -18.09 -0.11 8.39
N PRO A 54 -18.15 -1.45 8.36
CA PRO A 54 -18.46 -2.17 7.14
C PRO A 54 -19.90 -1.88 6.70
N GLY A 55 -20.10 -1.75 5.39
CA GLY A 55 -21.41 -1.69 4.77
C GLY A 55 -22.13 -3.03 4.82
N GLU A 56 -23.40 -3.03 4.42
CA GLU A 56 -24.27 -4.21 4.45
C GLU A 56 -23.88 -5.29 3.43
N THR A 57 -23.14 -4.92 2.37
CA THR A 57 -22.70 -5.84 1.32
C THR A 57 -21.20 -5.71 1.01
N PRO A 58 -20.57 -6.77 0.47
CA PRO A 58 -19.18 -6.72 0.01
C PRO A 58 -18.91 -5.62 -1.03
N GLU A 59 -19.85 -5.37 -1.94
CA GLU A 59 -19.72 -4.37 -3.00
C GLU A 59 -19.67 -2.95 -2.41
N HIS A 60 -20.47 -2.69 -1.37
CA HIS A 60 -20.40 -1.44 -0.63
C HIS A 60 -19.02 -1.28 0.02
N ASN A 61 -18.46 -2.34 0.61
CA ASN A 61 -17.11 -2.31 1.17
C ASN A 61 -16.03 -2.06 0.10
N THR A 62 -16.18 -2.63 -1.10
CA THR A 62 -15.28 -2.35 -2.23
C THR A 62 -15.33 -0.87 -2.64
N ALA A 63 -16.52 -0.28 -2.71
CA ALA A 63 -16.68 1.14 -3.01
C ALA A 63 -16.06 2.05 -1.91
N LEU A 64 -16.24 1.68 -0.64
CA LEU A 64 -15.59 2.39 0.49
C LEU A 64 -14.07 2.32 0.40
N LEU A 65 -13.52 1.15 0.04
CA LEU A 65 -12.08 0.96 -0.15
C LEU A 65 -11.55 1.81 -1.31
N GLU A 66 -12.22 1.81 -2.45
CA GLU A 66 -11.86 2.62 -3.61
C GLU A 66 -11.80 4.12 -3.26
N TYR A 67 -12.86 4.63 -2.64
CA TYR A 67 -12.92 6.02 -2.17
C TYR A 67 -11.77 6.35 -1.19
N ALA A 68 -11.54 5.48 -0.21
CA ALA A 68 -10.50 5.68 0.79
C ALA A 68 -9.08 5.70 0.19
N VAL A 69 -8.82 4.86 -0.82
CA VAL A 69 -7.52 4.82 -1.52
C VAL A 69 -7.32 6.06 -2.39
N GLU A 70 -8.35 6.52 -3.12
CA GLU A 70 -8.24 7.71 -3.97
C GLU A 70 -8.02 8.99 -3.16
N GLU A 71 -8.66 9.12 -1.99
CA GLU A 71 -8.46 10.25 -1.09
C GLU A 71 -7.06 10.25 -0.45
N ALA A 72 -6.49 9.07 -0.19
CA ALA A 72 -5.15 8.94 0.39
C ALA A 72 -4.02 9.07 -0.64
N ARG A 73 -4.35 9.22 -1.93
CA ARG A 73 -3.36 9.25 -3.00
C ARG A 73 -2.45 10.47 -2.88
N ILE A 74 -1.13 10.22 -2.84
CA ILE A 74 -0.13 11.29 -2.94
C ILE A 74 -0.24 11.94 -4.32
N ARG A 75 -0.59 13.23 -4.35
CA ARG A 75 -0.67 14.01 -5.59
C ARG A 75 0.56 14.90 -5.72
N ARG A 76 1.03 15.06 -6.96
CA ARG A 76 2.11 16.01 -7.27
C ARG A 76 1.63 17.41 -6.92
N THR A 77 2.30 18.07 -5.98
CA THR A 77 2.10 19.49 -5.69
C THR A 77 2.99 20.33 -6.59
N GLU A 78 2.59 21.59 -6.82
CA GLU A 78 3.47 22.54 -7.51
C GLU A 78 4.79 22.69 -6.73
N PRO A 79 5.93 22.80 -7.42
CA PRO A 79 7.21 23.08 -6.76
C PRO A 79 7.09 24.35 -5.92
N LEU A 80 7.65 24.33 -4.71
CA LEU A 80 7.72 25.52 -3.87
C LEU A 80 8.49 26.61 -4.62
N ALA A 81 7.83 27.70 -5.00
CA ALA A 81 8.49 28.84 -5.64
C ALA A 81 9.36 29.55 -4.60
N PHE A 82 10.68 29.53 -4.78
CA PHE A 82 11.60 30.33 -3.98
C PHE A 82 11.70 31.73 -4.62
N PRO A 83 11.34 32.82 -3.93
CA PRO A 83 11.66 34.17 -4.38
C PRO A 83 13.17 34.39 -4.26
N TYR A 84 13.78 34.91 -5.34
CA TYR A 84 15.20 35.32 -5.39
C TYR A 84 15.46 36.60 -4.60
#